data_AF-A0A7V4IZX5-F1
#
_entry.id   AF-A0A7V4IZX5-F1
#
_cell.length_a   1.000
_cell.length_b   1.000
_cell.length_c   1.000
_cell.angle_alpha   90.00
_cell.angle_beta   90.00
_cell.angle_gamma   90.00
#
_symmetry.space_group_name_H-M   'P 1'
#
loop_
_entity.id
_entity.type
_entity.pdbx_description
1 polymer ?
#
loop_
_entity_poly.entity_id
_entity_poly.type
_entity_poly.pdbx_seq_one_letter_code
_entity_poly.pdbx_strand_id
1 'polypeptide(L)'
;MLLVSQRTAYFTIFIPDQPHPAEEYAAAELQYYTQLITGACPRIQKEPLSPSQSCAIFIGNTKTTKSTFRTILKKPLATEEYIIRTRENHLFIFGGSPRGTLYAVYELLGKAGV
;
A
#
# COMPACT_ATOMS: atom_id res chain seq x y z
N MET A 1 -7.55 12.26 4.61
CA MET A 1 -7.73 10.87 5.08
C MET A 1 -6.97 10.73 6.39
N LEU A 2 -7.65 10.32 7.48
CA LEU A 2 -7.00 10.02 8.76
C LEU A 2 -6.78 8.51 8.84
N LEU A 3 -5.53 8.07 8.94
CA LEU A 3 -5.17 6.65 8.94
C LEU A 3 -5.05 6.08 10.36
N VAL A 4 -4.51 6.86 11.29
CA VAL A 4 -4.33 6.46 12.69
C VAL A 4 -4.83 7.56 13.62
N SER A 5 -5.56 7.18 14.67
CA SER A 5 -5.91 8.04 15.80
C SER A 5 -5.92 7.22 17.08
N GLN A 6 -5.43 7.79 18.18
CA GLN A 6 -5.41 7.14 19.51
C GLN A 6 -4.85 5.70 19.48
N ARG A 7 -3.73 5.47 18.76
CA ARG A 7 -3.10 4.14 18.56
C ARG A 7 -3.98 3.10 17.86
N THR A 8 -5.07 3.51 17.22
CA THR A 8 -5.94 2.64 16.43
C THR A 8 -5.73 2.92 14.94
N ALA A 9 -5.42 1.86 14.18
CA ALA A 9 -5.39 1.92 12.73
C ALA A 9 -6.81 1.71 12.18
N TYR A 10 -7.29 2.67 11.38
CA TYR A 10 -8.62 2.60 10.74
C TYR A 10 -8.54 2.08 9.30
N PHE A 11 -7.44 1.42 8.96
CA PHE A 11 -7.19 0.84 7.65
C PHE A 11 -6.59 -0.56 7.76
N THR A 12 -6.72 -1.30 6.66
CA THR A 12 -6.08 -2.59 6.45
C THR A 12 -5.15 -2.47 5.25
N ILE A 13 -3.98 -3.11 5.33
CA ILE A 13 -3.03 -3.21 4.23
C ILE A 13 -3.42 -4.43 3.39
N PHE A 14 -3.67 -4.23 2.11
CA PHE A 14 -3.96 -5.29 1.15
C PHE A 14 -2.80 -5.50 0.18
N ILE A 15 -2.38 -6.75 0.03
CA ILE A 15 -1.36 -7.20 -0.93
C ILE A 15 -1.99 -8.16 -1.96
N PRO A 16 -1.30 -8.47 -3.08
CA PRO A 16 -1.82 -9.41 -4.06
C PRO A 16 -2.08 -10.80 -3.45
N ASP A 17 -2.97 -11.58 -4.06
CA ASP A 17 -3.27 -12.95 -3.62
C ASP A 17 -2.04 -13.87 -3.74
N GLN A 18 -1.24 -13.63 -4.78
CA GLN A 18 0.08 -14.22 -5.01
C GLN A 18 1.13 -13.11 -5.05
N PRO A 19 1.53 -12.60 -3.86
CA PRO A 19 2.45 -11.48 -3.79
C PRO A 19 3.89 -11.93 -4.10
N HIS A 20 4.67 -11.05 -4.71
CA HIS A 20 6.11 -11.25 -4.79
C HIS A 20 6.74 -11.04 -3.39
N PRO A 21 7.84 -11.72 -3.01
CA PRO A 21 8.48 -11.53 -1.69
C PRO A 21 8.78 -10.06 -1.34
N ALA A 22 9.16 -9.26 -2.34
CA ALA A 22 9.37 -7.82 -2.16
C ALA A 22 8.09 -7.04 -1.83
N GLU A 23 6.92 -7.44 -2.32
CA GLU A 23 5.63 -6.82 -2.00
C GLU A 23 5.16 -7.22 -0.60
N GLU A 24 5.34 -8.49 -0.21
CA GLU A 24 5.10 -8.93 1.18
C GLU A 24 5.99 -8.19 2.16
N TYR A 25 7.29 -8.10 1.85
CA TYR A 25 8.26 -7.37 2.67
C TYR A 25 7.90 -5.89 2.77
N ALA A 26 7.52 -5.24 1.65
CA ALA A 26 7.08 -3.85 1.67
C ALA A 26 5.86 -3.62 2.58
N ALA A 27 4.91 -4.55 2.61
CA ALA A 27 3.77 -4.47 3.52
C ALA A 27 4.18 -4.65 4.99
N ALA A 28 5.11 -5.56 5.27
CA ALA A 28 5.66 -5.76 6.61
C ALA A 28 6.40 -4.51 7.11
N GLU A 29 7.24 -3.88 6.27
CA GLU A 29 7.93 -2.64 6.62
C GLU A 29 6.93 -1.51 6.95
N LEU A 30 5.91 -1.33 6.11
CA LEU A 30 4.89 -0.31 6.37
C LEU A 30 4.17 -0.56 7.71
N GLN A 31 3.77 -1.81 8.00
CA GLN A 31 3.14 -2.17 9.26
C GLN A 31 4.07 -1.91 10.45
N TYR A 32 5.33 -2.37 10.36
CA TYR A 32 6.34 -2.22 11.40
C TYR A 32 6.54 -0.75 11.77
N TYR A 33 6.82 0.10 10.78
CA TYR A 33 7.06 1.51 11.03
C TYR A 33 5.78 2.26 11.42
N THR A 34 4.61 1.86 10.92
CA THR A 34 3.34 2.40 11.41
C THR A 34 3.18 2.14 12.91
N GLN A 35 3.47 0.92 13.35
CA GLN A 35 3.41 0.56 14.77
C GLN A 35 4.47 1.31 15.58
N LEU A 36 5.70 1.43 15.05
CA LEU A 36 6.78 2.15 15.72
C LEU A 36 6.43 3.62 15.96
N ILE A 37 5.91 4.32 14.94
CA ILE A 37 5.61 5.76 15.01
C ILE A 37 4.33 6.02 15.79
N THR A 38 3.28 5.21 15.57
CA THR A 38 1.92 5.55 16.00
C THR A 38 1.39 4.66 17.12
N GLY A 39 2.06 3.55 17.41
CA GLY A 39 1.58 2.49 18.30
C GLY A 39 0.48 1.60 17.71
N ALA A 40 -0.03 1.91 16.52
CA ALA A 40 -1.08 1.14 15.85
C ALA A 40 -0.48 0.05 14.95
N CYS A 41 -0.96 -1.19 15.07
CA CYS A 41 -0.54 -2.31 14.22
C CYS A 41 -1.66 -2.65 13.22
N PRO A 42 -1.66 -2.07 12.00
CA PRO A 42 -2.67 -2.37 10.98
C PRO A 42 -2.55 -3.82 10.53
N ARG A 43 -3.67 -4.47 10.18
CA ARG A 43 -3.64 -5.84 9.64
C ARG A 43 -3.10 -5.84 8.21
N ILE A 44 -2.38 -6.90 7.85
CA ILE A 44 -2.03 -7.21 6.46
C ILE A 44 -2.93 -8.37 6.00
N GLN A 45 -3.56 -8.22 4.84
CA GLN A 45 -4.43 -9.21 4.22
C GLN A 45 -4.11 -9.34 2.74
N LYS A 46 -4.34 -10.54 2.20
CA LYS A 46 -4.41 -10.72 0.75
C LYS A 46 -5.77 -10.20 0.25
N GLU A 47 -5.79 -9.71 -0.98
CA GLU A 47 -7.05 -9.39 -1.66
C GLU A 47 -8.01 -10.60 -1.71
N PRO A 48 -9.33 -10.39 -1.86
CA PRO A 48 -10.02 -9.13 -2.11
C PRO A 48 -10.24 -8.27 -0.86
N LEU A 49 -10.50 -6.97 -1.10
CA LEU A 49 -10.96 -6.04 -0.08
C LEU A 49 -12.25 -6.58 0.56
N SER A 50 -12.31 -6.61 1.89
CA SER A 50 -13.54 -6.97 2.59
C SER A 50 -14.62 -5.89 2.39
N PRO A 51 -15.91 -6.24 2.16
CA PRO A 51 -16.98 -5.27 1.97
C PRO A 51 -17.17 -4.27 3.12
N SER A 52 -16.78 -4.63 4.34
CA SER A 52 -16.85 -3.76 5.52
C SER A 52 -15.69 -2.76 5.63
N GLN A 53 -14.69 -2.85 4.76
CA GLN A 53 -13.48 -2.05 4.85
C GLN A 53 -13.66 -0.70 4.15
N SER A 54 -13.86 0.35 4.94
CA SER A 54 -14.07 1.72 4.44
C SER A 54 -12.78 2.44 4.02
N CYS A 55 -11.61 2.02 4.53
CA CYS A 55 -10.30 2.58 4.18
C CYS A 55 -9.25 1.47 4.07
N ALA A 56 -8.42 1.53 3.02
CA ALA A 56 -7.39 0.51 2.78
C ALA A 56 -6.14 1.12 2.15
N ILE A 57 -5.01 0.46 2.40
CA ILE A 57 -3.76 0.71 1.69
C ILE A 57 -3.48 -0.51 0.81
N PHE A 58 -3.49 -0.34 -0.51
CA PHE A 58 -3.13 -1.39 -1.45
C PHE A 58 -1.64 -1.27 -1.80
N ILE A 59 -0.88 -2.33 -1.53
CA ILE A 59 0.54 -2.42 -1.83
C ILE A 59 0.75 -3.41 -2.97
N GLY A 60 1.48 -2.98 -4.00
CA GLY A 60 1.80 -3.80 -5.16
C GLY A 60 0.66 -3.98 -6.16
N ASN A 61 0.84 -4.95 -7.03
CA ASN A 61 0.00 -5.18 -8.21
C ASN A 61 -1.29 -5.96 -7.91
N THR A 62 -2.05 -5.51 -6.90
CA THR A 62 -3.37 -6.06 -6.56
C THR A 62 -4.35 -5.92 -7.74
N LYS A 63 -5.39 -6.76 -7.81
CA LYS A 63 -6.50 -6.65 -8.75
C LYS A 63 -7.17 -5.29 -8.64
N THR A 64 -7.33 -4.75 -7.43
CA THR A 64 -7.89 -3.40 -7.21
C THR A 64 -6.96 -2.33 -7.77
N THR A 65 -5.66 -2.39 -7.49
CA THR A 65 -4.66 -1.47 -8.09
C THR A 65 -4.76 -1.50 -9.62
N LYS A 66 -4.76 -2.70 -10.21
CA LYS A 66 -4.85 -2.88 -11.67
C LYS A 66 -6.14 -2.29 -12.22
N SER A 67 -7.30 -2.58 -11.64
CA SER A 67 -8.58 -2.09 -12.13
C SER A 67 -8.72 -0.58 -11.98
N THR A 68 -8.33 -0.01 -10.84
CA THR A 68 -8.40 1.43 -10.56
C THR A 68 -7.52 2.25 -11.50
N PHE A 69 -6.33 1.74 -11.88
CA PHE A 69 -5.36 2.48 -12.69
C PHE A 69 -5.31 2.07 -14.17
N ARG A 70 -6.05 1.04 -14.59
CA ARG A 70 -6.06 0.53 -15.98
C ARG A 70 -6.35 1.60 -17.02
N THR A 71 -7.29 2.50 -16.75
CA THR A 71 -7.69 3.57 -17.69
C THR A 71 -6.88 4.85 -17.52
N ILE A 72 -6.13 4.98 -16.43
CA ILE A 72 -5.33 6.16 -16.09
C ILE A 72 -3.91 6.00 -16.64
N LEU A 73 -3.35 4.80 -16.54
CA LEU A 73 -2.02 4.49 -17.04
C LEU A 73 -2.08 4.29 -18.56
N LYS A 74 -1.63 5.30 -19.31
CA LYS A 74 -1.51 5.24 -20.78
C LYS A 74 -0.48 4.22 -21.25
N LYS A 75 0.49 3.88 -20.39
CA LYS A 75 1.53 2.87 -20.57
C LYS A 75 1.82 2.18 -19.24
N PRO A 76 2.34 0.94 -19.24
CA PRO A 76 2.89 0.33 -18.03
C PRO A 76 3.99 1.21 -17.41
N LEU A 77 4.11 1.17 -16.10
CA LEU A 77 5.23 1.81 -15.40
C LEU A 77 6.54 1.13 -15.82
N ALA A 78 7.58 1.93 -16.05
CA ALA A 78 8.93 1.41 -16.18
C ALA A 78 9.42 0.79 -14.86
N THR A 79 10.45 -0.05 -14.93
CA THR A 79 10.97 -0.82 -13.78
C THR A 79 11.29 0.04 -12.55
N GLU A 80 11.80 1.25 -12.78
CA GLU A 80 12.20 2.22 -11.74
C GLU A 80 11.11 3.24 -11.40
N GLU A 81 9.97 3.19 -12.07
CA GLU A 81 8.84 4.09 -11.79
C GLU A 81 7.93 3.48 -10.72
N TYR A 82 7.40 4.33 -9.85
CA TYR A 82 6.41 3.96 -8.86
C TYR A 82 5.35 5.04 -8.66
N ILE A 83 4.23 4.64 -8.06
CA ILE A 83 3.10 5.51 -7.76
C ILE A 83 2.74 5.35 -6.28
N ILE A 84 2.59 6.50 -5.62
CA ILE A 84 1.93 6.65 -4.32
C ILE A 84 0.75 7.59 -4.56
N ARG A 85 -0.48 7.09 -4.47
CA ARG A 85 -1.65 7.89 -4.82
C ARG A 85 -2.87 7.54 -3.98
N THR A 86 -3.52 8.56 -3.45
CA THR A 86 -4.84 8.43 -2.85
C THR A 86 -5.93 8.54 -3.93
N ARG A 87 -6.89 7.63 -3.90
CA ARG A 87 -8.11 7.65 -4.73
C ARG A 87 -9.29 7.24 -3.85
N GLU A 88 -10.35 8.02 -3.88
CA GLU A 88 -11.51 7.87 -2.99
C GLU A 88 -11.07 7.88 -1.52
N ASN A 89 -11.18 6.75 -0.82
CA ASN A 89 -10.75 6.60 0.56
C ASN A 89 -9.63 5.54 0.74
N HIS A 90 -8.91 5.26 -0.34
CA HIS A 90 -7.84 4.27 -0.38
C HIS A 90 -6.51 4.90 -0.80
N LEU A 91 -5.42 4.38 -0.26
CA LEU A 91 -4.06 4.69 -0.70
C LEU A 91 -3.55 3.53 -1.55
N PHE A 92 -2.93 3.84 -2.67
CA PHE A 92 -2.33 2.88 -3.57
C PHE A 92 -0.82 3.13 -3.66
N ILE A 93 -0.04 2.09 -3.45
CA ILE A 93 1.43 2.11 -3.45
C ILE A 93 1.91 0.97 -4.33
N PHE A 94 2.41 1.26 -5.53
CA PHE A 94 2.82 0.21 -6.48
C PHE A 94 3.91 0.70 -7.44
N GLY A 95 4.81 -0.20 -7.83
CA GLY A 95 5.88 0.07 -8.80
C GLY A 95 5.70 -0.70 -10.11
N GLY A 96 6.46 -0.29 -11.13
CA GLY A 96 6.65 -1.07 -12.37
C GLY A 96 7.43 -2.38 -12.16
N SER A 97 8.01 -2.55 -10.97
CA SER A 97 8.60 -3.81 -10.50
C SER A 97 8.28 -4.05 -9.02
N PRO A 98 8.40 -5.30 -8.52
CA PRO A 98 8.24 -5.58 -7.09
C PRO A 98 9.20 -4.79 -6.19
N ARG A 99 10.43 -4.50 -6.67
CA ARG A 99 11.39 -3.64 -5.96
C ARG A 99 10.95 -2.18 -5.97
N GLY A 100 10.40 -1.69 -7.09
CA GLY A 100 9.81 -0.36 -7.17
C GLY A 100 8.68 -0.15 -6.16
N THR A 101 7.87 -1.19 -5.89
CA THR A 101 6.84 -1.14 -4.83
C THR A 101 7.47 -0.95 -3.44
N LEU A 102 8.56 -1.67 -3.14
CA LEU A 102 9.29 -1.49 -1.87
C LEU A 102 9.86 -0.08 -1.73
N TYR A 103 10.46 0.45 -2.80
CA TYR A 103 10.97 1.83 -2.81
C TYR A 103 9.86 2.86 -2.60
N ALA A 104 8.68 2.64 -3.16
CA ALA A 104 7.53 3.51 -2.94
C ALA A 104 7.06 3.50 -1.48
N VAL A 105 7.13 2.35 -0.79
CA VAL A 105 6.84 2.27 0.65
C VAL A 105 7.88 3.06 1.45
N TYR A 106 9.17 2.90 1.16
CA TYR A 106 10.21 3.65 1.86
C TYR A 106 10.12 5.16 1.60
N GLU A 107 9.79 5.58 0.38
CA GLU A 107 9.54 7.00 0.08
C GLU A 107 8.40 7.57 0.94
N LEU A 108 7.32 6.80 1.14
CA LEU A 108 6.21 7.21 2.01
C LEU A 108 6.65 7.31 3.48
N LEU A 109 7.40 6.31 3.97
CA LEU A 109 7.91 6.27 5.34
C LEU A 109 8.90 7.41 5.62
N GLY A 110 9.79 7.71 4.67
CA GLY A 110 10.70 8.84 4.73
C GLY A 110 9.97 10.17 4.89
N LYS A 111 8.87 10.36 4.17
CA LYS A 111 8.00 11.53 4.31
C LYS A 111 7.26 11.60 5.65
N ALA A 112 7.08 10.47 6.33
CA ALA A 112 6.50 10.39 7.66
C ALA A 112 7.54 10.63 8.78
N GLY A 113 8.82 10.83 8.43
CA GLY A 113 9.89 11.14 9.39
C GLY A 113 10.59 9.92 9.97
N VAL A 114 10.57 8.78 9.26
CA VAL A 114 11.38 7.58 9.52
C VAL A 114 12.59 7.56 8.61
#